data_AF-A0A7C6BY93-F1
#
_entry.id   AF-A0A7C6BY93-F1
#
_cell.length_a   1.000
_cell.length_b   1.000
_cell.length_c   1.000
_cell.angle_alpha   90.00
_cell.angle_beta   90.00
_cell.angle_gamma   90.00
#
_symmetry.space_group_name_H-M   'P 1'
#
loop_
_entity.id
_entity.type
_entity.pdbx_description
1 polymer ?
#
loop_
_entity_poly.entity_id
_entity_poly.type
_entity_poly.pdbx_seq_one_letter_code
_entity_poly.pdbx_strand_id
1 'polypeptide(L)'
;MKRIILLLSVISLLTLNLNATTWFSATHTCPVCKHQHKYKEIGSYGSYIYQWSSKFQYVFWPLIDSQSVYLCPKCHFTTYMWDFDTVPENKVDSLTNYLSTVKLEKENEFYFNIPMTTRLEIAENVYKILGKDNQFWCKFYRVQGYHYDQEKDVEKAKESRLKSLEYAKLMLSDTSYAGQEKEIFVIMAAMYNFVGQKDSALIYLDKAESTTYENKKLKEENTKGLDEYLTGLIKQYRELIRKEDKE
;
A
#
# COMPACT_ATOMS: atom_id res chain seq x y z
N MET A 1 11.80 -30.84 44.56
CA MET A 1 12.27 -30.65 43.16
C MET A 1 11.16 -30.63 42.11
N LYS A 2 10.11 -31.48 42.15
CA LYS A 2 9.03 -31.49 41.13
C LYS A 2 8.09 -30.26 41.12
N ARG A 3 8.06 -29.42 42.16
CA ARG A 3 7.17 -28.22 42.24
C ARG A 3 7.79 -26.92 41.73
N ILE A 4 9.12 -26.86 41.59
CA ILE A 4 9.82 -25.66 41.09
C ILE A 4 9.85 -25.64 39.55
N ILE A 5 9.79 -26.81 38.91
CA ILE A 5 9.76 -26.95 37.45
C ILE A 5 8.43 -26.47 36.86
N LEU A 6 7.33 -26.52 37.62
CA LEU A 6 6.00 -26.09 37.14
C LEU A 6 5.82 -24.55 37.13
N LEU A 7 6.65 -23.82 37.86
CA LEU A 7 6.58 -22.34 37.95
C LEU A 7 7.41 -21.65 36.86
N LEU A 8 8.41 -22.34 36.30
CA LEU A 8 9.21 -21.84 35.17
C LEU A 8 8.53 -22.04 33.80
N SER A 9 7.54 -22.94 33.69
CA SER A 9 6.80 -23.15 32.44
C SER A 9 5.64 -22.17 32.20
N VAL A 10 5.16 -21.49 33.25
CA VAL A 10 4.06 -20.51 33.13
C VAL A 10 4.56 -19.10 32.77
N ILE A 11 5.84 -18.79 33.05
CA ILE A 11 6.41 -17.45 32.76
C ILE A 11 6.78 -17.28 31.28
N SER A 12 6.98 -18.36 30.51
CA SER A 12 7.26 -18.28 29.07
C SER A 12 6.04 -18.03 28.17
N LEU A 13 4.83 -17.91 28.72
CA LEU A 13 3.59 -17.64 27.97
C LEU A 13 3.19 -16.16 27.96
N LEU A 14 3.97 -15.29 28.62
CA LEU A 14 3.91 -13.85 28.41
C LEU A 14 4.81 -13.47 27.22
N THR A 15 4.47 -13.98 26.04
CA THR A 15 4.94 -13.34 24.81
C THR A 15 4.29 -11.96 24.79
N LEU A 16 5.06 -10.95 25.19
CA LEU A 16 4.73 -9.56 24.91
C LEU A 16 4.37 -9.51 23.43
N ASN A 17 3.10 -9.20 23.13
CA ASN A 17 2.72 -8.70 21.81
C ASN A 17 3.45 -7.37 21.66
N LEU A 18 4.72 -7.42 21.29
CA LEU A 18 5.45 -6.28 20.77
C LEU A 18 4.69 -5.88 19.51
N ASN A 19 3.77 -4.93 19.67
CA ASN A 19 3.02 -4.40 18.55
C ASN A 19 4.02 -3.92 17.51
N ALA A 20 3.83 -4.42 16.29
CA ALA A 20 4.80 -4.26 15.22
C ALA A 20 5.12 -2.78 14.91
N THR A 21 4.09 -1.97 15.15
CA THR A 21 3.96 -0.56 14.85
C THR A 21 3.15 0.08 15.96
N THR A 22 3.37 1.37 16.20
CA THR A 22 2.59 2.16 17.16
C THR A 22 1.96 3.35 16.45
N TRP A 23 0.77 3.73 16.92
CA TRP A 23 -0.03 4.80 16.34
C TRP A 23 -0.47 5.79 17.44
N PHE A 24 -0.20 7.08 17.24
CA PHE A 24 -0.62 8.14 18.14
C PHE A 24 -1.87 8.84 17.63
N SER A 25 -2.64 9.44 18.54
CA SER A 25 -3.77 10.27 18.16
C SER A 25 -3.28 11.68 17.88
N ALA A 26 -3.63 12.23 16.71
CA ALA A 26 -3.39 13.63 16.36
C ALA A 26 -4.67 14.28 15.84
N THR A 27 -4.87 15.56 16.11
CA THR A 27 -6.03 16.30 15.61
C THR A 27 -5.67 16.97 14.29
N HIS A 28 -6.41 16.66 13.22
CA HIS A 28 -6.28 17.35 11.94
C HIS A 28 -7.57 18.11 11.61
N THR A 29 -7.43 19.20 10.86
CA THR A 29 -8.57 19.98 10.33
C THR A 29 -8.80 19.59 8.88
N CYS A 30 -9.98 19.08 8.55
CA CYS A 30 -10.30 18.72 7.17
C CYS A 30 -10.15 19.94 6.25
N PRO A 31 -9.34 19.87 5.18
CA PRO A 31 -9.11 21.03 4.31
C PRO A 31 -10.35 21.46 3.53
N VAL A 32 -11.30 20.54 3.32
CA VAL A 32 -12.54 20.79 2.57
C VAL A 32 -13.61 21.45 3.46
N CYS A 33 -14.02 20.80 4.55
CA CYS A 33 -15.15 21.26 5.36
C CYS A 33 -14.78 21.91 6.71
N LYS A 34 -13.47 22.04 6.98
CA LYS A 34 -12.87 22.62 8.20
C LYS A 34 -13.25 21.92 9.51
N HIS A 35 -13.86 20.74 9.44
CA HIS A 35 -14.15 19.93 10.62
C HIS A 35 -12.85 19.37 11.22
N GLN A 36 -12.69 19.51 12.54
CA GLN A 36 -11.59 18.91 13.28
C GLN A 36 -11.95 17.50 13.73
N HIS A 37 -11.04 16.56 13.52
CA HIS A 37 -11.21 15.18 13.96
C HIS A 37 -9.87 14.57 14.40
N LYS A 38 -9.93 13.54 15.24
CA LYS A 38 -8.75 12.80 15.69
C LYS A 38 -8.43 11.69 14.71
N TYR A 39 -7.25 11.77 14.10
CA TYR A 39 -6.71 10.73 13.24
C TYR A 39 -5.54 10.02 13.91
N LYS A 40 -5.06 8.95 13.27
CA LYS A 40 -3.94 8.16 13.76
C LYS A 40 -2.67 8.46 12.97
N GLU A 41 -1.67 8.99 13.65
CA GLU A 41 -0.34 9.21 13.10
C GLU A 41 0.63 8.10 13.48
N ILE A 42 1.64 7.90 12.64
CA ILE A 42 2.71 6.94 12.87
C ILE A 42 3.51 7.38 14.10
N GLY A 43 3.60 6.49 15.08
CA GLY A 43 4.44 6.70 16.25
C GLY A 43 5.83 6.10 16.12
N SER A 44 5.89 4.78 15.99
CA SER A 44 7.14 4.03 15.84
C SER A 44 6.89 2.73 15.09
N TYR A 45 7.93 2.19 14.47
CA TYR A 45 7.88 0.92 13.75
C TYR A 45 9.28 0.29 13.73
N GLY A 46 9.33 -1.04 13.73
CA GLY A 46 10.58 -1.78 13.57
C GLY A 46 10.85 -2.15 12.10
N SER A 47 12.11 -2.40 11.74
CA SER A 47 12.50 -2.73 10.35
C SER A 47 11.95 -4.06 9.83
N TYR A 48 11.51 -4.97 10.70
CA TYR A 48 10.95 -6.27 10.31
C TYR A 48 9.63 -6.16 9.52
N ILE A 49 8.94 -5.01 9.58
CA ILE A 49 7.73 -4.78 8.76
C ILE A 49 8.01 -4.92 7.26
N TYR A 50 9.25 -4.67 6.83
CA TYR A 50 9.68 -4.83 5.43
C TYR A 50 9.89 -6.30 5.04
N GLN A 51 9.79 -7.24 5.98
CA GLN A 51 9.82 -8.68 5.72
C GLN A 51 8.43 -9.30 5.58
N TRP A 52 7.36 -8.54 5.84
CA TRP A 52 5.99 -9.02 5.70
C TRP A 52 5.65 -9.44 4.26
N SER A 53 4.72 -10.39 4.14
CA SER A 53 4.34 -11.00 2.85
C SER A 53 3.79 -9.99 1.83
N SER A 54 3.25 -8.85 2.29
CA SER A 54 2.77 -7.77 1.41
C SER A 54 3.86 -7.22 0.47
N LYS A 55 5.14 -7.40 0.82
CA LYS A 55 6.29 -7.05 -0.05
C LYS A 55 6.25 -7.75 -1.41
N PHE A 56 5.63 -8.93 -1.50
CA PHE A 56 5.45 -9.64 -2.78
C PHE A 56 4.37 -9.00 -3.67
N GLN A 57 3.47 -8.20 -3.11
CA GLN A 57 2.58 -7.29 -3.87
C GLN A 57 3.23 -5.91 -4.10
N TYR A 58 4.49 -5.75 -3.66
CA TYR A 58 5.22 -4.50 -3.58
C TYR A 58 4.49 -3.43 -2.73
N VAL A 59 3.59 -3.85 -1.83
CA VAL A 59 2.83 -2.99 -0.93
C VAL A 59 3.45 -3.06 0.46
N PHE A 60 3.76 -1.90 1.03
CA PHE A 60 4.49 -1.81 2.29
C PHE A 60 3.68 -1.03 3.31
N TRP A 61 3.91 -1.32 4.59
CA TRP A 61 3.40 -0.48 5.67
C TRP A 61 3.88 0.97 5.49
N PRO A 62 3.05 1.99 5.76
CA PRO A 62 1.74 1.94 6.42
C PRO A 62 0.56 1.58 5.51
N LEU A 63 0.75 1.42 4.20
CA LEU A 63 -0.35 1.27 3.24
C LEU A 63 -1.17 -0.02 3.45
N ILE A 64 -0.65 -1.00 4.17
CA ILE A 64 -1.39 -2.22 4.51
C ILE A 64 -2.20 -2.11 5.81
N ASP A 65 -2.03 -1.02 6.56
CA ASP A 65 -2.66 -0.82 7.87
C ASP A 65 -3.91 0.04 7.76
N SER A 66 -4.92 -0.26 8.56
CA SER A 66 -6.26 0.35 8.45
C SER A 66 -6.23 1.85 8.73
N GLN A 67 -5.25 2.36 9.46
CA GLN A 67 -5.18 3.78 9.82
C GLN A 67 -4.66 4.69 8.69
N SER A 68 -4.04 4.13 7.65
CA SER A 68 -3.27 4.91 6.65
C SER A 68 -4.09 5.76 5.68
N VAL A 69 -5.39 5.50 5.56
CA VAL A 69 -6.31 6.25 4.69
C VAL A 69 -7.29 7.03 5.58
N TYR A 70 -7.08 8.33 5.71
CA TYR A 70 -7.94 9.19 6.50
C TYR A 70 -9.25 9.42 5.78
N LEU A 71 -10.37 9.37 6.51
CA LEU A 71 -11.69 9.78 6.04
C LEU A 71 -12.26 10.81 7.02
N CYS A 72 -12.68 11.97 6.52
CA CYS A 72 -13.35 12.98 7.31
C CYS A 72 -14.79 12.55 7.62
N PRO A 73 -15.20 12.42 8.89
CA PRO A 73 -16.53 11.91 9.23
C PRO A 73 -17.67 12.87 8.84
N LYS A 74 -17.37 14.17 8.63
CA LYS A 74 -18.39 15.17 8.28
C LYS A 74 -18.68 15.24 6.78
N CYS A 75 -17.64 15.15 5.94
CA CYS A 75 -17.78 15.37 4.50
C CYS A 75 -17.22 14.24 3.65
N HIS A 76 -16.79 13.14 4.26
CA HIS A 76 -16.21 11.96 3.59
C HIS A 76 -14.95 12.24 2.77
N PHE A 77 -14.32 13.43 2.88
CA PHE A 77 -13.03 13.68 2.24
C PHE A 77 -12.02 12.61 2.67
N THR A 78 -11.49 11.88 1.69
CA THR A 78 -10.70 10.68 1.94
C THR A 78 -9.42 10.67 1.12
N THR A 79 -8.28 10.48 1.79
CA THR A 79 -6.94 10.42 1.17
C THR A 79 -6.01 9.54 2.02
N TYR A 80 -4.84 9.21 1.51
CA TYR A 80 -3.74 8.78 2.38
C TYR A 80 -3.39 9.87 3.41
N MET A 81 -2.91 9.44 4.57
CA MET A 81 -2.61 10.33 5.69
C MET A 81 -1.62 11.46 5.35
N TRP A 82 -0.60 11.20 4.52
CA TRP A 82 0.39 12.21 4.12
C TRP A 82 -0.12 13.19 3.06
N ASP A 83 -1.25 12.90 2.42
CA ASP A 83 -1.90 13.79 1.44
C ASP A 83 -3.03 14.61 2.09
N PHE A 84 -3.41 14.33 3.34
CA PHE A 84 -4.65 14.86 3.92
C PHE A 84 -4.63 16.38 4.05
N ASP A 85 -3.49 16.96 4.43
CA ASP A 85 -3.35 18.39 4.67
C ASP A 85 -2.81 19.17 3.44
N THR A 86 -2.65 18.52 2.27
CA THR A 86 -1.99 19.10 1.08
C THR A 86 -2.94 19.43 -0.09
N VAL A 87 -4.24 19.57 0.19
CA VAL A 87 -5.26 19.87 -0.83
C VAL A 87 -5.09 21.29 -1.40
N PRO A 88 -4.91 21.46 -2.71
CA PRO A 88 -4.88 22.78 -3.34
C PRO A 88 -6.22 23.52 -3.20
N GLU A 89 -6.18 24.80 -2.84
CA GLU A 89 -7.40 25.61 -2.63
C GLU A 89 -8.31 25.62 -3.87
N ASN A 90 -7.72 25.68 -5.07
CA ASN A 90 -8.44 25.66 -6.34
C ASN A 90 -9.15 24.33 -6.67
N LYS A 91 -9.00 23.30 -5.84
CA LYS A 91 -9.69 22.00 -5.97
C LYS A 91 -10.82 21.82 -4.98
N VAL A 92 -10.94 22.69 -3.97
CA VAL A 92 -11.89 22.53 -2.85
C VAL A 92 -13.34 22.50 -3.33
N ASP A 93 -13.73 23.34 -4.28
CA ASP A 93 -15.12 23.37 -4.79
C ASP A 93 -15.48 22.07 -5.51
N SER A 94 -14.60 21.59 -6.40
CA SER A 94 -14.79 20.33 -7.12
C SER A 94 -14.87 19.13 -6.16
N LEU A 95 -14.03 19.13 -5.12
CA LEU A 95 -14.06 18.11 -4.07
C LEU A 95 -15.37 18.19 -3.28
N THR A 96 -15.79 19.37 -2.85
CA THR A 96 -17.04 19.58 -2.11
C THR A 96 -18.23 19.04 -2.90
N ASN A 97 -18.30 19.33 -4.20
CA ASN A 97 -19.36 18.85 -5.07
C ASN A 97 -19.38 17.31 -5.16
N TYR A 98 -18.25 16.67 -5.42
CA TYR A 98 -18.16 15.21 -5.45
C TYR A 98 -18.54 14.59 -4.11
N LEU A 99 -18.00 15.10 -3.01
CA LEU A 99 -18.18 14.55 -1.67
C LEU A 99 -19.64 14.63 -1.18
N SER A 100 -20.41 15.61 -1.66
CA SER A 100 -21.86 15.69 -1.39
C SER A 100 -22.66 14.50 -1.92
N THR A 101 -22.10 13.74 -2.88
CA THR A 101 -22.73 12.54 -3.45
C THR A 101 -22.36 11.25 -2.73
N VAL A 102 -21.33 11.28 -1.88
CA VAL A 102 -20.82 10.11 -1.18
C VAL A 102 -21.77 9.72 -0.05
N LYS A 103 -22.17 8.45 -0.03
CA LYS A 103 -22.96 7.85 1.04
C LYS A 103 -22.20 6.69 1.64
N LEU A 104 -22.11 6.65 2.96
CA LEU A 104 -21.59 5.51 3.70
C LEU A 104 -22.74 4.63 4.16
N GLU A 105 -22.58 3.32 4.12
CA GLU A 105 -23.58 2.38 4.65
C GLU A 105 -23.73 2.53 6.17
N LYS A 106 -22.64 2.88 6.85
CA LYS A 106 -22.61 3.07 8.29
C LYS A 106 -21.62 4.17 8.67
N GLU A 107 -22.11 5.14 9.44
CA GLU A 107 -21.25 6.10 10.11
C GLU A 107 -20.53 5.44 11.28
N ASN A 108 -19.27 5.82 11.51
CA ASN A 108 -18.47 5.32 12.61
C ASN A 108 -17.70 6.46 13.26
N GLU A 109 -17.58 6.42 14.59
CA GLU A 109 -16.78 7.39 15.33
C GLU A 109 -15.32 7.38 14.88
N PHE A 110 -14.77 6.18 14.64
CA PHE A 110 -13.41 6.02 14.17
C PHE A 110 -13.39 5.71 12.67
N TYR A 111 -12.74 6.58 11.88
CA TYR A 111 -12.67 6.43 10.43
C TYR A 111 -12.07 5.08 10.00
N PHE A 112 -11.13 4.53 10.76
CA PHE A 112 -10.46 3.26 10.42
C PHE A 112 -11.32 2.01 10.68
N ASN A 113 -12.51 2.18 11.26
CA ASN A 113 -13.52 1.12 11.36
C ASN A 113 -14.39 1.03 10.08
N ILE A 114 -14.33 2.04 9.20
CA ILE A 114 -14.92 1.94 7.86
C ILE A 114 -13.97 1.06 7.02
N PRO A 115 -14.49 0.07 6.26
CA PRO A 115 -13.67 -0.81 5.42
C PRO A 115 -12.65 -0.01 4.60
N MET A 116 -11.44 -0.55 4.49
CA MET A 116 -10.37 0.16 3.81
C MET A 116 -10.71 0.33 2.33
N THR A 117 -11.34 -0.68 1.73
CA THR A 117 -11.80 -0.65 0.34
C THR A 117 -12.80 0.47 0.09
N THR A 118 -13.82 0.64 0.95
CA THR A 118 -14.77 1.76 0.87
C THR A 118 -14.06 3.12 0.91
N ARG A 119 -13.08 3.28 1.80
CA ARG A 119 -12.28 4.51 1.87
C ARG A 119 -11.44 4.72 0.62
N LEU A 120 -10.82 3.67 0.10
CA LEU A 120 -10.05 3.73 -1.14
C LEU A 120 -10.94 4.06 -2.35
N GLU A 121 -12.16 3.54 -2.45
CA GLU A 121 -13.10 3.91 -3.53
C GLU A 121 -13.45 5.40 -3.54
N ILE A 122 -13.63 6.00 -2.36
CA ILE A 122 -13.83 7.45 -2.24
C ILE A 122 -12.53 8.19 -2.61
N ALA A 123 -11.40 7.72 -2.08
CA ALA A 123 -10.09 8.31 -2.35
C ALA A 123 -9.74 8.28 -3.84
N GLU A 124 -10.12 7.24 -4.58
CA GLU A 124 -9.89 7.13 -6.02
C GLU A 124 -10.50 8.34 -6.76
N ASN A 125 -11.72 8.73 -6.43
CA ASN A 125 -12.36 9.88 -7.08
C ASN A 125 -11.79 11.21 -6.59
N VAL A 126 -11.45 11.31 -5.31
CA VAL A 126 -10.71 12.46 -4.76
C VAL A 126 -9.39 12.65 -5.51
N TYR A 127 -8.60 11.60 -5.69
CA TYR A 127 -7.31 11.67 -6.36
C TYR A 127 -7.41 11.93 -7.86
N LYS A 128 -8.50 11.51 -8.52
CA LYS A 128 -8.81 11.94 -9.91
C LYS A 128 -8.98 13.46 -9.98
N ILE A 129 -9.71 14.06 -9.04
CA ILE A 129 -9.88 15.52 -8.96
C ILE A 129 -8.54 16.23 -8.68
N LEU A 130 -7.73 15.66 -7.80
CA LEU A 130 -6.40 16.19 -7.44
C LEU A 130 -5.36 16.04 -8.57
N GLY A 131 -5.60 15.21 -9.58
CA GLY A 131 -4.74 15.09 -10.77
C GLY A 131 -3.41 14.40 -10.49
N LYS A 132 -3.46 13.18 -9.96
CA LYS A 132 -2.27 12.37 -9.67
C LYS A 132 -1.69 11.70 -10.93
N ASP A 133 -0.40 11.38 -10.87
CA ASP A 133 0.39 10.81 -11.98
C ASP A 133 0.31 9.27 -12.08
N ASN A 134 0.99 8.71 -13.10
CA ASN A 134 1.01 7.28 -13.35
C ASN A 134 1.65 6.48 -12.21
N GLN A 135 2.73 6.99 -11.60
CA GLN A 135 3.38 6.32 -10.46
C GLN A 135 2.43 6.21 -9.27
N PHE A 136 1.70 7.29 -8.99
CA PHE A 136 0.67 7.30 -7.97
C PHE A 136 -0.39 6.26 -8.24
N TRP A 137 -0.99 6.25 -9.44
CA TRP A 137 -2.06 5.31 -9.78
C TRP A 137 -1.60 3.86 -9.78
N CYS A 138 -0.40 3.60 -10.31
CA CYS A 138 0.23 2.30 -10.25
C CYS A 138 0.32 1.79 -8.81
N LYS A 139 0.77 2.63 -7.86
CA LYS A 139 0.82 2.29 -6.43
C LYS A 139 -0.58 2.16 -5.81
N PHE A 140 -1.45 3.12 -6.06
CA PHE A 140 -2.80 3.21 -5.48
C PHE A 140 -3.59 1.92 -5.75
N TYR A 141 -3.60 1.46 -7.00
CA TYR A 141 -4.33 0.25 -7.37
C TYR A 141 -3.70 -1.04 -6.84
N ARG A 142 -2.40 -1.07 -6.51
CA ARG A 142 -1.79 -2.21 -5.77
C ARG A 142 -2.29 -2.27 -4.34
N VAL A 143 -2.36 -1.10 -3.69
CA VAL A 143 -2.87 -0.97 -2.32
C VAL A 143 -4.34 -1.37 -2.29
N GLN A 144 -5.14 -0.87 -3.23
CA GLN A 144 -6.55 -1.23 -3.35
C GLN A 144 -6.74 -2.73 -3.61
N GLY A 145 -5.95 -3.32 -4.53
CA GLY A 145 -5.97 -4.76 -4.78
C GLY A 145 -5.59 -5.59 -3.55
N TYR A 146 -4.60 -5.15 -2.77
CA TYR A 146 -4.23 -5.79 -1.50
C TYR A 146 -5.40 -5.80 -0.51
N HIS A 147 -6.08 -4.67 -0.30
CA HIS A 147 -7.16 -4.58 0.68
C HIS A 147 -8.42 -5.34 0.28
N TYR A 148 -8.80 -5.31 -1.00
CA TYR A 148 -9.90 -6.18 -1.48
C TYR A 148 -9.61 -7.66 -1.24
N ASP A 149 -8.36 -8.08 -1.43
CA ASP A 149 -7.94 -9.47 -1.19
C ASP A 149 -8.00 -9.84 0.30
N GLN A 150 -7.59 -8.93 1.20
CA GLN A 150 -7.75 -9.11 2.65
C GLN A 150 -9.23 -9.21 3.06
N GLU A 151 -10.10 -8.49 2.36
CA GLU A 151 -11.55 -8.50 2.53
C GLU A 151 -12.25 -9.63 1.75
N LYS A 152 -11.48 -10.49 1.06
CA LYS A 152 -11.94 -11.66 0.27
C LYS A 152 -12.78 -11.32 -0.96
N ASP A 153 -12.72 -10.08 -1.45
CA ASP A 153 -13.30 -9.68 -2.74
C ASP A 153 -12.29 -9.90 -3.87
N VAL A 154 -12.22 -11.16 -4.33
CA VAL A 154 -11.23 -11.61 -5.31
C VAL A 154 -11.38 -10.90 -6.65
N GLU A 155 -12.61 -10.62 -7.09
CA GLU A 155 -12.87 -9.97 -8.37
C GLU A 155 -12.44 -8.50 -8.34
N LYS A 156 -12.75 -7.76 -7.27
CA LYS A 156 -12.28 -6.39 -7.12
C LYS A 156 -10.77 -6.29 -6.88
N ALA A 157 -10.19 -7.27 -6.18
CA ALA A 157 -8.74 -7.37 -6.05
C ALA A 157 -8.08 -7.53 -7.43
N LYS A 158 -8.60 -8.43 -8.26
CA LYS A 158 -8.13 -8.65 -9.64
C LYS A 158 -8.32 -7.41 -10.51
N GLU A 159 -9.48 -6.75 -10.48
CA GLU A 159 -9.75 -5.51 -11.22
C GLU A 159 -8.70 -4.44 -10.90
N SER A 160 -8.43 -4.23 -9.61
CA SER A 160 -7.44 -3.25 -9.13
C SER A 160 -6.03 -3.61 -9.60
N ARG A 161 -5.63 -4.89 -9.49
CA ARG A 161 -4.30 -5.35 -9.94
C ARG A 161 -4.11 -5.16 -11.45
N LEU A 162 -5.15 -5.37 -12.26
CA LEU A 162 -5.13 -5.10 -13.69
C LEU A 162 -4.97 -3.61 -14.01
N LYS A 163 -5.66 -2.72 -13.28
CA LYS A 163 -5.45 -1.26 -13.42
C LYS A 163 -4.01 -0.88 -13.08
N SER A 164 -3.44 -1.43 -12.00
CA SER A 164 -2.03 -1.19 -11.67
C SER A 164 -1.08 -1.61 -12.81
N LEU A 165 -1.34 -2.76 -13.45
CA LEU A 165 -0.57 -3.20 -14.63
C LEU A 165 -0.65 -2.22 -15.80
N GLU A 166 -1.81 -1.62 -16.05
CA GLU A 166 -1.96 -0.61 -17.11
C GLU A 166 -1.08 0.60 -16.83
N TYR A 167 -1.10 1.12 -15.60
CA TYR A 167 -0.23 2.25 -15.22
C TYR A 167 1.26 1.88 -15.22
N ALA A 168 1.62 0.65 -14.82
CA ALA A 168 3.00 0.18 -14.93
C ALA A 168 3.50 0.15 -16.38
N LYS A 169 2.66 -0.27 -17.33
CA LYS A 169 2.98 -0.22 -18.78
C LYS A 169 3.13 1.21 -19.29
N LEU A 170 2.29 2.14 -18.82
CA LEU A 170 2.42 3.56 -19.12
C LEU A 170 3.74 4.12 -18.59
N MET A 171 4.14 3.75 -17.37
CA MET A 171 5.43 4.15 -16.79
C MET A 171 6.61 3.63 -17.62
N LEU A 172 6.60 2.38 -18.07
CA LEU A 172 7.67 1.83 -18.94
C LEU A 172 7.79 2.56 -20.29
N SER A 173 6.70 3.13 -20.78
CA SER A 173 6.67 3.85 -22.05
C SER A 173 7.06 5.32 -21.91
N ASP A 174 7.20 5.81 -20.68
CA ASP A 174 7.50 7.20 -20.37
C ASP A 174 8.97 7.36 -19.97
N THR A 175 9.69 8.14 -20.77
CA THR A 175 11.12 8.46 -20.56
C THR A 175 11.41 9.12 -19.22
N SER A 176 10.42 9.68 -18.52
CA SER A 176 10.59 10.21 -17.16
C SER A 176 10.94 9.15 -16.12
N TYR A 177 10.71 7.87 -16.44
CA TYR A 177 11.07 6.70 -15.63
C TYR A 177 12.31 5.95 -16.13
N ALA A 178 13.08 6.51 -17.08
CA ALA A 178 14.30 5.87 -17.57
C ALA A 178 15.26 5.50 -16.42
N GLY A 179 15.71 4.24 -16.40
CA GLY A 179 16.52 3.64 -15.33
C GLY A 179 15.71 2.96 -14.22
N GLN A 180 14.41 3.20 -14.11
CA GLN A 180 13.54 2.60 -13.08
C GLN A 180 12.84 1.31 -13.55
N GLU A 181 13.19 0.80 -14.73
CA GLU A 181 12.52 -0.33 -15.37
C GLU A 181 12.57 -1.59 -14.51
N LYS A 182 13.66 -1.82 -13.77
CA LYS A 182 13.79 -2.96 -12.85
C LYS A 182 12.66 -3.00 -11.82
N GLU A 183 12.39 -1.87 -11.17
CA GLU A 183 11.32 -1.74 -10.18
C GLU A 183 9.95 -1.95 -10.83
N ILE A 184 9.75 -1.35 -12.01
CA ILE A 184 8.48 -1.48 -12.74
C ILE A 184 8.24 -2.93 -13.16
N PHE A 185 9.27 -3.65 -13.61
CA PHE A 185 9.17 -5.08 -13.92
C PHE A 185 8.85 -5.93 -12.69
N VAL A 186 9.42 -5.63 -11.51
CA VAL A 186 9.04 -6.29 -10.25
C VAL A 186 7.56 -6.04 -9.93
N ILE A 187 7.08 -4.81 -10.09
CA ILE A 187 5.67 -4.47 -9.90
C ILE A 187 4.77 -5.25 -10.88
N MET A 188 5.15 -5.30 -12.17
CA MET A 188 4.39 -6.03 -13.17
C MET A 188 4.35 -7.53 -12.85
N ALA A 189 5.50 -8.11 -12.50
CA ALA A 189 5.56 -9.50 -12.07
C ALA A 189 4.63 -9.79 -10.90
N ALA A 190 4.61 -8.90 -9.91
CA ALA A 190 3.72 -9.01 -8.77
C ALA A 190 2.25 -9.07 -9.21
N MET A 191 1.83 -8.08 -10.00
CA MET A 191 0.44 -8.01 -10.43
C MET A 191 0.04 -9.20 -11.30
N TYR A 192 0.91 -9.64 -12.22
CA TYR A 192 0.66 -10.84 -13.03
C TYR A 192 0.47 -12.09 -12.17
N ASN A 193 1.31 -12.30 -11.15
CA ASN A 193 1.18 -13.45 -10.26
C ASN A 193 -0.18 -13.44 -9.53
N PHE A 194 -0.53 -12.29 -8.94
CA PHE A 194 -1.76 -12.14 -8.15
C PHE A 194 -3.05 -12.09 -8.98
N VAL A 195 -2.97 -12.07 -10.32
CA VAL A 195 -4.12 -12.30 -11.21
C VAL A 195 -4.09 -13.69 -11.87
N GLY A 196 -3.22 -14.59 -11.39
CA GLY A 196 -3.11 -15.98 -11.83
C GLY A 196 -2.27 -16.20 -13.08
N GLN A 197 -1.52 -15.19 -13.56
CA GLN A 197 -0.69 -15.26 -14.77
C GLN A 197 0.78 -15.50 -14.39
N LYS A 198 1.06 -16.66 -13.78
CA LYS A 198 2.39 -17.01 -13.24
C LYS A 198 3.50 -17.00 -14.30
N ASP A 199 3.25 -17.51 -15.50
CA ASP A 199 4.24 -17.49 -16.59
C ASP A 199 4.65 -16.06 -16.96
N SER A 200 3.67 -15.15 -17.03
CA SER A 200 3.95 -13.73 -17.26
C SER A 200 4.74 -13.13 -16.10
N ALA A 201 4.42 -13.49 -14.86
CA ALA A 201 5.17 -13.05 -13.70
C ALA A 201 6.65 -13.45 -13.78
N LEU A 202 6.94 -14.71 -14.13
CA LEU A 202 8.31 -15.21 -14.29
C LEU A 202 9.06 -14.46 -15.40
N ILE A 203 8.42 -14.23 -16.55
CA ILE A 203 9.03 -13.44 -17.65
C ILE A 203 9.44 -12.04 -17.18
N TYR A 204 8.60 -11.35 -16.42
CA TYR A 204 8.94 -10.01 -15.92
C TYR A 204 9.98 -10.04 -14.80
N LEU A 205 10.04 -11.11 -13.97
CA LEU A 205 11.14 -11.30 -13.04
C LEU A 205 12.47 -11.51 -13.76
N ASP A 206 12.49 -12.23 -14.88
CA ASP A 206 13.69 -12.41 -15.71
C ASP A 206 14.15 -11.08 -16.29
N LYS A 207 13.23 -10.27 -16.81
CA LYS A 207 13.54 -8.90 -17.27
C LYS A 207 14.11 -8.05 -16.13
N ALA A 208 13.46 -8.07 -14.96
CA ALA A 208 13.91 -7.31 -13.80
C ALA A 208 15.32 -7.74 -13.35
N GLU A 209 15.63 -9.03 -13.34
CA GLU A 209 16.95 -9.53 -12.96
C GLU A 209 18.04 -9.07 -13.94
N SER A 210 17.73 -9.04 -15.23
CA SER A 210 18.66 -8.57 -16.28
C SER A 210 18.83 -7.05 -16.34
N THR A 211 18.08 -6.30 -15.52
CA THR A 211 18.07 -4.84 -15.52
C THR A 211 18.77 -4.32 -14.26
N THR A 212 19.58 -3.27 -14.40
CA THR A 212 20.11 -2.50 -13.28
C THR A 212 19.18 -1.32 -13.00
N TYR A 213 18.82 -1.13 -11.74
CA TYR A 213 18.06 0.05 -11.32
C TYR A 213 18.98 1.26 -11.26
N GLU A 214 18.58 2.32 -11.94
CA GLU A 214 19.22 3.62 -11.93
C GLU A 214 18.17 4.72 -11.72
N ASN A 215 18.39 5.61 -10.75
CA ASN A 215 17.53 6.77 -10.58
C ASN A 215 18.36 8.02 -10.30
N LYS A 216 18.52 8.85 -11.35
CA LYS A 216 19.33 10.08 -11.29
C LYS A 216 18.80 11.12 -10.30
N LYS A 217 17.56 10.97 -9.80
CA LYS A 217 16.98 11.85 -8.77
C LYS A 217 17.38 11.42 -7.36
N LEU A 218 17.87 10.19 -7.18
CA LEU A 218 18.31 9.66 -5.91
C LEU A 218 19.84 9.77 -5.77
N LYS A 219 20.31 9.76 -4.52
CA LYS A 219 21.73 9.57 -4.23
C LYS A 219 22.18 8.19 -4.72
N GLU A 220 23.44 8.08 -5.11
CA GLU A 220 24.03 6.83 -5.60
C GLU A 220 23.87 5.68 -4.59
N GLU A 221 24.13 5.93 -3.31
CA GLU A 221 23.88 5.01 -2.19
C GLU A 221 22.45 4.43 -2.21
N ASN A 222 21.45 5.30 -2.34
CA ASN A 222 20.04 4.90 -2.33
C ASN A 222 19.69 4.09 -3.58
N THR A 223 20.25 4.48 -4.73
CA THR A 223 20.07 3.76 -6.00
C THR A 223 20.63 2.35 -5.92
N LYS A 224 21.87 2.23 -5.44
CA LYS A 224 22.53 0.93 -5.25
C LYS A 224 21.80 0.06 -4.22
N GLY A 225 21.41 0.64 -3.08
CA GLY A 225 20.68 -0.07 -2.04
C GLY A 225 19.32 -0.59 -2.54
N LEU A 226 18.61 0.20 -3.35
CA LEU A 226 17.35 -0.24 -3.95
C LEU A 226 17.57 -1.33 -5.03
N ASP A 227 18.61 -1.21 -5.85
CA ASP A 227 18.96 -2.26 -6.83
C ASP A 227 19.27 -3.60 -6.16
N GLU A 228 20.05 -3.57 -5.07
CA GLU A 228 20.39 -4.74 -4.26
C GLU A 228 19.14 -5.33 -3.60
N TYR A 229 18.27 -4.49 -3.04
CA TYR A 229 17.00 -4.90 -2.47
C TYR A 229 16.10 -5.60 -3.51
N LEU A 230 15.91 -4.99 -4.68
CA LEU A 230 15.09 -5.56 -5.75
C LEU A 230 15.65 -6.89 -6.24
N THR A 231 16.98 -7.00 -6.36
CA THR A 231 17.66 -8.26 -6.70
C THR A 231 17.38 -9.35 -5.67
N GLY A 232 17.44 -9.01 -4.37
CA GLY A 232 17.08 -9.94 -3.29
C GLY A 232 15.59 -10.32 -3.29
N LEU A 233 14.71 -9.37 -3.60
CA LEU A 233 13.27 -9.58 -3.68
C LEU A 233 12.90 -10.51 -4.85
N ILE A 234 13.49 -10.31 -6.03
CA ILE A 234 13.27 -11.14 -7.22
C ILE A 234 13.56 -12.62 -6.93
N LYS A 235 14.68 -12.90 -6.25
CA LYS A 235 15.07 -14.27 -5.86
C LYS A 235 14.02 -14.91 -4.95
N GLN A 236 13.64 -14.20 -3.88
CA GLN A 236 12.59 -14.65 -2.95
C GLN A 236 11.26 -14.88 -3.68
N TYR A 237 10.92 -14.00 -4.62
CA TYR A 237 9.65 -14.08 -5.31
C TYR A 237 9.58 -15.28 -6.27
N ARG A 238 10.64 -15.57 -7.02
CA ARG A 238 10.67 -16.78 -7.86
C ARG A 238 10.52 -18.07 -7.04
N GLU A 239 11.13 -18.13 -5.86
CA GLU A 239 10.98 -19.28 -4.97
C GLU A 239 9.55 -19.44 -4.47
N LEU A 240 8.86 -18.33 -4.19
CA LEU A 240 7.46 -18.33 -3.78
C LEU A 240 6.56 -18.91 -4.89
N ILE A 241 6.66 -18.37 -6.11
CA ILE A 241 5.84 -18.81 -7.27
C ILE A 241 6.06 -20.30 -7.55
N ARG A 242 7.31 -20.75 -7.54
CA ARG A 242 7.66 -22.17 -7.80
C ARG A 242 7.19 -23.13 -6.72
N LYS A 243 6.99 -22.66 -5.48
CA LYS A 243 6.42 -23.49 -4.40
C LYS A 243 4.91 -23.62 -4.57
N GLU A 244 4.23 -22.53 -4.91
CA GLU A 244 2.79 -22.51 -5.21
C GLU A 244 2.40 -23.35 -6.44
N ASP A 245 3.34 -23.73 -7.30
CA ASP A 245 3.08 -24.62 -8.45
C ASP A 245 3.19 -26.11 -8.09
N LYS A 246 3.72 -26.44 -6.91
CA LYS A 246 3.91 -27.84 -6.46
C LYS A 246 2.82 -28.32 -5.51
N GLU A 247 1.95 -27.43 -5.08
CA GLU A 247 0.79 -27.69 -4.20
C GLU A 247 -0.50 -27.75 -5.02
#